data_AF-A0A6L2Q1J9-F1
#
_entry.id   AF-A0A6L2Q1J9-F1
#
_cell.length_a   1.000
_cell.length_b   1.000
_cell.length_c   1.000
_cell.angle_alpha   90.00
_cell.angle_beta   90.00
_cell.angle_gamma   90.00
#
_symmetry.space_group_name_H-M   'P 1'
#
loop_
_entity.id
_entity.type
_entity.pdbx_description
1 polymer ?
#
loop_
_entity_poly.entity_id
_entity_poly.type
_entity_poly.pdbx_seq_one_letter_code
_entity_poly.pdbx_strand_id
1 'polypeptide(L)' 'VLSLKLLRVGVPPYILQGQAASLQCQYELENDRLYSVTWYKDHEEFYRYVPGANPTKHSYSLEGIRVDVRLATN' A
#
# COMPACT_ATOMS: atom_id res chain seq x y z
N VAL A 1 23.75 9.36 -3.98
CA VAL A 1 23.27 8.01 -3.61
C VAL A 1 21.88 7.87 -4.21
N LEU A 2 21.51 6.69 -4.70
CA LEU A 2 20.13 6.35 -5.06
C LEU A 2 19.57 5.63 -3.83
N SER A 3 18.56 6.18 -3.17
CA SER A 3 18.05 5.59 -1.94
C SER A 3 16.54 5.76 -1.77
N LEU A 4 15.92 4.74 -1.19
CA LEU A 4 14.56 4.79 -0.68
C LEU A 4 14.59 5.24 0.78
N LYS A 5 13.88 6.32 1.11
CA LYS A 5 13.64 6.76 2.48
C LYS A 5 12.17 6.62 2.83
N LEU A 6 11.87 5.81 3.84
CA LEU A 6 10.54 5.71 4.40
C LEU A 6 10.32 6.87 5.38
N LEU A 7 9.43 7.80 5.04
CA LEU A 7 9.17 8.99 5.86
C LEU A 7 8.10 8.70 6.92
N ARG A 8 6.99 8.06 6.51
CA ARG A 8 5.87 7.77 7.41
C ARG A 8 5.06 6.58 6.95
N VAL A 9 4.63 5.77 7.92
CA VAL A 9 3.59 4.75 7.75
C VAL A 9 2.42 5.11 8.65
N GLY A 10 1.26 5.37 8.06
CA GLY A 10 0.04 5.72 8.77
C GLY A 10 -0.96 4.58 8.70
N VAL A 11 -1.24 3.95 9.84
CA VAL A 11 -2.25 2.91 9.99
C VAL A 11 -3.14 3.27 11.18
N PRO A 12 -4.47 3.37 11.00
CA PRO A 12 -5.38 3.57 12.13
C PRO A 12 -5.28 2.38 13.10
N PRO A 13 -5.19 2.62 14.43
CA PRO A 13 -5.08 1.54 15.42
C PRO A 13 -6.38 0.73 15.54
N TYR A 14 -7.53 1.35 15.25
CA TYR A 14 -8.84 0.73 15.26
C TYR A 14 -9.77 1.46 14.28
N ILE A 15 -10.73 0.72 13.74
CA ILE A 15 -11.83 1.25 12.92
C ILE A 15 -13.13 0.58 13.35
N LEU A 16 -14.26 1.24 13.12
CA LEU A 16 -15.56 0.61 13.27
C LEU A 16 -15.79 -0.37 12.11
N GLN A 17 -16.43 -1.50 12.42
CA GLN A 17 -16.76 -2.51 11.42
C GLN A 17 -17.59 -1.90 10.28
N GLY A 18 -17.22 -2.22 9.04
CA GLY A 18 -17.87 -1.71 7.84
C GLY A 18 -17.43 -0.31 7.39
N GLN A 19 -16.62 0.40 8.18
CA GLN A 19 -16.00 1.65 7.74
C GLN A 19 -14.70 1.39 6.95
N ALA A 20 -14.34 2.36 6.12
CA ALA A 20 -13.09 2.32 5.37
C ALA A 20 -11.92 2.84 6.23
N ALA A 21 -10.78 2.16 6.17
CA ALA A 21 -9.50 2.64 6.69
C ALA A 21 -8.64 3.20 5.55
N SER A 22 -7.94 4.29 5.83
CA SER A 22 -6.89 4.79 4.93
C SER A 22 -5.52 4.37 5.45
N LEU A 23 -4.80 3.57 4.66
CA LEU A 23 -3.41 3.20 4.93
C LEU A 23 -2.51 4.13 4.12
N GLN A 24 -1.55 4.77 4.78
CA GLN A 24 -0.66 5.76 4.17
C GLN A 24 0.79 5.29 4.24
N CYS A 25 1.48 5.37 3.12
CA CYS A 25 2.92 5.15 3.04
C CYS A 25 3.53 6.37 2.34
N GLN A 26 4.31 7.17 3.07
CA GLN A 26 5.01 8.32 2.54
C GLN A 26 6.49 7.96 2.45
N TYR A 27 7.06 8.12 1.27
CA TYR A 27 8.44 7.78 0.98
C TYR A 27 9.06 8.79 0.02
N GLU A 28 10.38 8.89 0.05
CA GLU A 28 11.18 9.71 -0.87
C GLU A 28 12.14 8.80 -1.63
N LEU A 29 12.25 9.01 -2.94
CA LEU A 29 13.06 8.15 -3.82
C LEU A 29 14.38 8.79 -4.26
N GLU A 30 14.71 10.02 -3.85
CA GLU A 30 15.85 10.76 -4.40
C GLU A 30 15.91 10.64 -5.94
N ASN A 31 16.93 9.99 -6.51
CA ASN A 31 17.04 9.71 -7.95
C ASN A 31 16.72 8.25 -8.34
N ASP A 32 16.23 7.44 -7.41
CA ASP A 32 15.94 6.02 -7.58
C ASP A 32 14.50 5.75 -8.05
N ARG A 33 14.20 4.49 -8.37
CA ARG A 33 12.88 4.03 -8.79
C ARG A 33 12.28 3.13 -7.72
N LEU A 34 11.03 3.39 -7.36
CA LEU A 34 10.29 2.48 -6.50
C LEU A 34 10.09 1.13 -7.20
N TYR A 35 10.52 0.06 -6.55
CA TYR A 35 10.20 -1.30 -6.98
C TYR A 35 8.73 -1.64 -6.72
N SER A 36 8.29 -1.55 -5.46
CA SER A 36 6.90 -1.75 -5.08
C SER A 36 6.57 -1.19 -3.69
N VAL A 37 5.29 -0.95 -3.44
CA VAL A 37 4.71 -0.81 -2.09
C VAL A 37 3.76 -1.99 -1.88
N THR A 38 3.95 -2.79 -0.84
CA THR A 38 3.13 -3.98 -0.56
C THR A 38 2.58 -3.93 0.86
N TRP A 39 1.28 -4.16 1.03
CA TRP A 39 0.62 -4.26 2.33
C TRP A 39 0.27 -5.71 2.65
N TYR A 40 0.60 -6.10 3.88
CA TYR A 40 0.35 -7.43 4.44
C TYR A 40 -0.49 -7.32 5.71
N LYS A 41 -1.34 -8.32 5.93
CA LYS A 41 -1.97 -8.58 7.23
C LYS A 41 -1.82 -10.07 7.51
N ASP A 42 -1.32 -10.40 8.71
CA ASP A 42 -1.13 -11.79 9.16
C ASP A 42 -0.35 -12.65 8.15
N HIS A 43 0.71 -12.07 7.55
CA HIS A 43 1.55 -12.67 6.51
C HIS A 43 0.89 -12.87 5.14
N GLU A 44 -0.37 -12.48 4.97
CA GLU A 44 -1.05 -12.52 3.68
C GLU A 44 -1.03 -11.14 3.01
N GLU A 45 -0.63 -11.12 1.75
CA GLU A 45 -0.63 -9.92 0.92
C GLU A 45 -2.06 -9.60 0.50
N PHE A 46 -2.50 -8.36 0.71
CA PHE A 46 -3.82 -7.93 0.26
C PHE A 46 -3.77 -6.77 -0.74
N TYR A 47 -2.64 -6.05 -0.83
CA TYR A 47 -2.44 -4.99 -1.81
C TYR A 47 -0.97 -4.85 -2.22
N ARG A 48 -0.74 -4.57 -3.51
CA ARG A 48 0.57 -4.19 -4.05
C ARG A 48 0.46 -3.11 -5.11
N TYR A 49 1.34 -2.11 -5.03
CA TYR A 49 1.58 -1.12 -6.08
C TYR A 49 2.97 -1.35 -6.71
N VAL A 50 3.01 -1.51 -8.03
CA VAL A 50 4.25 -1.67 -8.83
C VAL A 50 4.20 -0.65 -9.98
N PRO A 51 4.97 0.45 -9.93
CA PRO A 51 4.91 1.51 -10.94
C PRO A 51 5.13 1.03 -12.38
N GLY A 52 5.95 -0.01 -12.57
CA GLY A 52 6.28 -0.56 -13.89
C GLY A 52 5.39 -1.71 -14.38
N ALA A 53 4.37 -2.12 -13.62
CA ALA A 53 3.51 -3.25 -13.99
C ALA A 53 2.25 -2.81 -14.76
N ASN A 54 1.59 -3.77 -15.40
CA ASN A 54 0.27 -3.60 -16.00
C ASN A 54 -0.66 -4.75 -15.54
N PRO A 55 -1.65 -4.48 -14.65
CA PRO A 55 -1.96 -3.20 -14.03
C PRO A 55 -0.91 -2.76 -12.98
N THR A 56 -0.83 -1.47 -12.67
CA THR A 56 0.11 -0.94 -11.65
C THR A 56 -0.31 -1.24 -10.21
N LYS A 57 -1.59 -1.52 -10.00
CA LYS A 57 -2.18 -1.81 -8.68
C LYS A 57 -2.78 -3.20 -8.71
N HIS A 58 -2.45 -3.98 -7.69
CA HIS A 58 -2.95 -5.33 -7.48
C HIS A 58 -3.63 -5.40 -6.12
N SER A 59 -4.80 -6.03 -6.07
CA SER A 59 -5.50 -6.37 -4.84
C SER A 59 -5.69 -7.87 -4.80
N TYR A 60 -5.51 -8.45 -3.61
CA TYR A 60 -5.66 -9.88 -3.38
C TYR A 60 -6.77 -10.07 -2.34
N SER A 61 -7.53 -11.15 -2.49
CA SER A 61 -8.61 -11.48 -1.57
C SER A 61 -8.02 -11.95 -0.25
N LEU A 62 -8.38 -11.27 0.84
CA LEU A 62 -8.07 -11.66 2.20
C LEU A 62 -9.35 -11.55 3.03
N GLU A 63 -9.65 -12.57 3.84
CA GLU A 63 -10.88 -12.61 4.63
C GLU A 63 -11.01 -11.39 5.55
N GLY A 64 -12.18 -10.75 5.50
CA GLY A 64 -12.47 -9.53 6.27
C GLY A 64 -11.84 -8.25 5.72
N ILE A 65 -11.07 -8.31 4.63
CA ILE A 65 -10.50 -7.12 3.96
C ILE A 65 -11.07 -6.96 2.56
N ARG A 66 -11.52 -5.75 2.26
CA ARG A 66 -11.90 -5.32 0.92
C ARG A 66 -11.08 -4.10 0.54
N VAL A 67 -10.25 -4.26 -0.49
CA VAL A 67 -9.44 -3.16 -1.02
C VAL A 67 -10.19 -2.44 -2.13
N ASP A 68 -10.35 -1.13 -2.01
CA ASP A 68 -10.82 -0.28 -3.11
C ASP A 68 -9.63 0.31 -3.87
N VAL A 69 -9.26 -0.36 -4.97
CA VAL A 69 -8.12 0.04 -5.82
C VAL A 69 -8.32 1.41 -6.47
N ARG A 70 -9.56 1.89 -6.59
CA ARG A 70 -9.88 3.20 -7.19
C ARG A 70 -9.49 4.35 -6.28
N LEU A 71 -9.51 4.12 -4.96
CA LEU A 71 -9.15 5.10 -3.95
C LEU A 71 -7.66 5.08 -3.59
N ALA A 72 -6.92 4.04 -3.98
CA ALA A 72 -5.49 3.97 -3.75
C ALA A 72 -4.74 5.01 -4.59
N THR A 73 -4.08 5.96 -3.94
CA THR A 73 -3.20 6.96 -4.57
C THR A 73 -1.74 6.51 -4.50
N ASN A 74 -0.90 7.01 -5.41
CA ASN A 74 0.55 6.92 -5.29
C ASN A 74 1.06 8.04 -4.37
#